data_AF-A0A6A4NFV7-F1
#
_entry.id   AF-A0A6A4NFV7-F1
#
_cell.length_a   1.000
_cell.length_b   1.000
_cell.length_c   1.000
_cell.angle_alpha   90.00
_cell.angle_beta   90.00
_cell.angle_gamma   90.00
#
_symmetry.space_group_name_H-M   'P 1'
#
loop_
_entity.id
_entity.type
_entity.pdbx_description
1 polymer ?
#
loop_
_entity_poly.entity_id
_entity_poly.type
_entity_poly.pdbx_seq_one_letter_code
_entity_poly.pdbx_strand_id
1 'polypeptide(L)' 'MAGGILTVNSAGNSGPFPASFSSVSLWMLSVAASTIDRRFIDKVVLGNEKILTGKSINSFSLNGKKFLIAKKNSEPDS' A
#
# COMPACT_ATOMS: atom_id res chain seq x y z
N MET A 1 -14.11 8.31 30.34
CA MET A 1 -13.33 9.55 30.18
C MET A 1 -13.30 10.22 31.54
N ALA A 2 -12.13 10.57 32.07
CA ALA A 2 -12.01 11.31 33.31
C ALA A 2 -11.16 12.56 33.03
N GLY A 3 -11.61 13.74 33.42
CA GLY A 3 -10.88 14.99 33.25
C GLY A 3 -11.06 15.73 31.91
N GLY A 4 -12.06 15.38 31.09
CA GLY A 4 -12.36 16.12 29.86
C GLY A 4 -11.38 15.92 28.70
N ILE A 5 -10.43 15.00 28.82
CA ILE A 5 -9.44 14.68 27.79
C ILE A 5 -10.00 13.56 26.90
N LEU A 6 -10.13 13.83 25.60
CA LEU A 6 -10.51 12.85 24.60
C LEU A 6 -9.30 12.01 24.18
N THR A 7 -9.41 10.70 24.28
CA THR A 7 -8.39 9.77 23.76
C THR A 7 -8.85 9.18 22.43
N VAL A 8 -8.05 9.35 21.38
CA VAL A 8 -8.28 8.80 20.05
C VAL A 8 -7.31 7.64 19.81
N ASN A 9 -7.79 6.52 19.26
CA ASN A 9 -6.99 5.34 18.98
C ASN A 9 -7.41 4.68 17.66
N SER A 10 -6.47 4.03 16.97
CA SER A 10 -6.77 3.28 15.75
C SER A 10 -7.59 2.02 16.08
N ALA A 11 -8.54 1.67 15.21
CA ALA A 11 -9.27 0.40 15.32
C ALA A 11 -8.34 -0.83 15.19
N GLY A 12 -7.18 -0.68 14.55
CA GLY A 12 -6.23 -1.76 14.28
C GLY A 12 -6.27 -2.20 12.82
N ASN A 13 -5.29 -3.01 12.43
CA ASN A 13 -5.04 -3.39 11.02
C ASN A 13 -5.34 -4.88 10.74
N SER A 14 -6.07 -5.56 11.63
CA SER A 14 -6.32 -7.01 11.58
C SER A 14 -7.62 -7.41 10.88
N GLY A 15 -8.25 -6.49 10.15
CA GLY A 15 -9.39 -6.78 9.28
C GLY A 15 -9.05 -7.80 8.18
N PRO A 16 -10.03 -8.21 7.35
CA PRO A 16 -11.36 -7.63 7.18
C PRO A 16 -12.48 -8.33 7.97
N PHE A 17 -12.15 -9.32 8.79
CA PHE A 17 -13.15 -10.12 9.52
C PHE A 17 -13.84 -9.31 10.63
N PRO A 18 -15.12 -9.58 10.93
CA PRO A 18 -15.82 -8.98 12.05
C PRO A 18 -15.07 -9.15 13.38
N ALA A 19 -15.22 -8.19 14.30
CA ALA A 19 -14.61 -8.21 15.64
C ALA A 19 -13.07 -8.27 15.69
N SER A 20 -12.38 -7.80 14.65
CA SER A 20 -10.90 -7.75 14.58
C SER A 20 -10.26 -6.45 15.10
N PHE A 21 -11.04 -5.55 15.71
CA PHE A 21 -10.53 -4.29 16.23
C PHE A 21 -10.02 -4.42 17.67
N SER A 22 -8.91 -3.76 17.99
CA SER A 22 -8.25 -3.87 19.30
C SER A 22 -8.56 -2.70 20.25
N SER A 23 -9.20 -1.64 19.77
CA SER A 23 -9.60 -0.47 20.57
C SER A 23 -10.97 -0.69 21.24
N VAL A 24 -10.99 -1.49 22.31
CA VAL A 24 -12.23 -1.99 22.97
C VAL A 24 -12.72 -1.10 24.14
N SER A 25 -11.96 -0.07 24.52
CA SER A 25 -12.35 0.81 25.65
C SER A 25 -13.52 1.73 25.27
N LEU A 26 -14.60 1.72 26.08
CA LEU A 26 -15.81 2.52 25.83
C LEU A 26 -15.58 4.04 25.84
N TRP A 27 -14.51 4.50 26.47
CA TRP A 27 -14.16 5.92 26.58
C TRP A 27 -13.16 6.40 25.52
N MET A 28 -12.78 5.55 24.58
CA MET A 28 -11.86 5.89 23.49
C MET A 28 -12.61 6.03 22.16
N LEU A 29 -12.26 7.05 21.39
CA LEU A 29 -12.71 7.17 20.01
C LEU A 29 -11.86 6.25 19.12
N SER A 30 -12.46 5.18 18.61
CA SER A 30 -11.83 4.23 17.69
C SER A 30 -11.97 4.70 16.24
N VAL A 31 -10.86 4.80 15.50
CA VAL A 31 -10.82 5.33 14.13
C VAL A 31 -10.50 4.22 13.12
N ALA A 32 -11.37 4.07 12.11
CA ALA A 32 -11.20 3.12 11.00
C ALA A 32 -10.39 3.74 9.84
N ALA A 33 -9.74 2.89 9.04
CA ALA A 33 -9.00 3.31 7.85
C ALA A 33 -9.92 3.37 6.61
N SER A 34 -9.74 4.40 5.78
CA SER A 34 -10.39 4.53 4.47
C SER A 34 -9.39 5.03 3.41
N THR A 35 -9.73 4.86 2.13
CA THR A 35 -8.94 5.35 1.01
C THR A 35 -9.37 6.74 0.59
N ILE A 36 -8.42 7.57 0.18
CA ILE A 36 -8.66 8.87 -0.48
C ILE A 36 -8.57 8.72 -2.02
N ASP A 37 -9.02 9.72 -2.78
CA ASP A 37 -8.99 9.70 -4.26
C ASP A 37 -7.56 9.68 -4.84
N ARG A 38 -6.56 10.13 -4.07
CA ARG A 38 -5.15 10.11 -4.48
C ARG A 38 -4.65 8.67 -4.68
N ARG A 39 -4.06 8.41 -5.86
CA ARG A 39 -3.42 7.12 -6.20
C ARG A 39 -1.92 7.30 -6.45
N PHE A 40 -1.10 6.45 -5.85
CA PHE A 40 0.33 6.33 -6.15
C PHE A 40 0.52 5.26 -7.22
N ILE A 41 0.84 5.69 -8.44
CA ILE A 41 0.96 4.83 -9.62
C ILE A 41 2.43 4.81 -10.04
N ASP A 42 2.98 3.61 -10.23
CA ASP A 42 4.36 3.41 -10.68
C ASP A 42 4.40 2.54 -11.94
N LYS A 43 5.33 2.82 -12.85
CA LYS A 43 5.44 2.14 -14.15
C LYS A 43 6.76 1.39 -14.25
N VAL A 44 6.66 0.12 -14.63
CA VAL A 44 7.81 -0.76 -14.85
C VAL A 44 7.91 -1.07 -16.34
N VAL A 45 9.10 -0.86 -16.93
CA VAL A 45 9.38 -1.24 -18.32
C VAL A 45 10.22 -2.52 -18.33
N LEU A 46 9.68 -3.58 -18.91
CA LEU A 46 10.34 -4.88 -19.00
C LEU A 46 11.41 -4.89 -20.11
N GLY A 47 12.24 -5.93 -20.11
CA GLY A 47 13.25 -6.15 -21.16
C GLY A 47 12.67 -6.36 -22.56
N ASN A 48 11.42 -6.80 -22.66
CA ASN A 48 10.67 -6.93 -23.91
C ASN A 48 9.83 -5.67 -24.23
N GLU A 49 10.19 -4.52 -23.66
CA GLU A 49 9.54 -3.20 -23.85
C GLU A 49 8.10 -3.10 -23.35
N LYS A 50 7.54 -4.18 -22.81
CA LYS A 50 6.21 -4.15 -22.18
C LYS A 50 6.23 -3.24 -20.95
N ILE A 51 5.21 -2.41 -20.82
CA ILE A 51 5.01 -1.52 -19.67
C ILE A 51 3.96 -2.14 -18.74
N LEU A 52 4.29 -2.34 -17.47
CA LEU A 52 3.36 -2.72 -16.42
C LEU A 52 3.09 -1.52 -15.51
N THR A 53 1.82 -1.26 -15.23
CA THR A 53 1.39 -0.20 -14.31
C THR A 53 0.99 -0.82 -12.99
N GLY A 54 1.71 -0.47 -11.92
CA GLY A 54 1.49 -0.94 -10.56
C GLY A 54 1.14 0.19 -9.60
N LYS A 55 0.93 -0.18 -8.33
CA LYS A 55 0.77 0.77 -7.22
C LYS A 55 1.97 0.62 -6.30
N SER A 56 2.79 1.65 -6.19
CA SER A 56 4.00 1.66 -5.36
C SER A 56 4.35 3.07 -4.94
N ILE A 57 5.08 3.21 -3.83
CA ILE A 57 5.74 4.46 -3.44
C ILE A 57 7.19 4.34 -3.92
N ASN A 58 7.49 5.04 -5.01
CA ASN A 58 8.81 5.04 -5.61
C ASN A 58 9.56 6.32 -5.20
N SER A 59 10.54 6.18 -4.31
CA SER A 59 11.37 7.31 -3.80
C SER A 59 12.59 7.61 -4.66
N PHE A 60 12.86 6.82 -5.71
CA PHE A 60 14.03 7.00 -6.58
C PHE A 60 13.63 7.65 -7.91
N SER A 61 14.41 8.64 -8.35
CA SER A 61 14.26 9.17 -9.70
C SER A 61 14.90 8.22 -10.70
N LEU A 62 14.09 7.66 -11.60
CA LEU A 62 14.56 7.00 -12.80
C LEU A 62 15.00 8.10 -13.79
N ASN A 63 16.19 8.68 -13.60
CA ASN A 63 16.84 9.59 -14.57
C ASN A 63 17.19 8.84 -15.87
N GLY A 64 16.18 8.32 -16.58
CA GLY A 64 16.32 7.47 -17.77
C GLY A 64 16.87 6.07 -17.49
N LYS A 65 17.18 5.71 -16.24
CA LYS A 65 17.79 4.42 -15.89
C LYS A 65 16.73 3.30 -15.88
N LYS A 66 16.68 2.50 -16.93
CA LYS A 66 15.77 1.34 -17.04
C LYS A 66 16.30 0.19 -16.19
N PHE A 67 15.62 -0.13 -15.08
CA PHE A 67 15.92 -1.34 -14.32
C PHE A 67 15.14 -2.51 -14.93
N LEU A 68 15.88 -3.47 -15.49
CA LEU A 68 15.32 -4.70 -16.04
C LEU A 68 14.97 -5.64 -14.88
N ILE A 69 13.73 -5.59 -14.41
CA ILE A 69 13.26 -6.44 -13.28
C ILE A 69 12.84 -7.86 -13.73
N ALA A 70 12.91 -8.14 -15.04
CA ALA A 70 12.66 -9.47 -15.59
C ALA A 70 13.74 -9.79 -16.62
N LYS A 71 14.51 -10.86 -16.37
CA LYS A 71 15.37 -11.48 -17.38
C LYS A 71 14.47 -11.93 -18.53
N LYS A 72 14.87 -11.68 -19.78
CA LYS A 72 14.19 -12.23 -20.96
C LYS A 72 14.15 -13.75 -20.76
N ASN A 73 12.96 -14.34 -20.65
CA ASN A 73 12.86 -15.79 -20.82
C ASN A 73 13.33 -16.04 -22.26
N SER A 74 14.43 -16.77 -22.40
CA SER A 74 14.84 -17.32 -23.67
C SER A 74 13.66 -18.12 -24.21
N GLU A 75 13.22 -17.78 -25.42
CA GLU A 75 12.30 -18.60 -26.24
C GLU A 75 12.80 -20.06 -26.17
N PRO A 76 11.92 -21.08 -26.06
CA PRO A 76 12.40 -22.45 -26.14
C PRO A 76 13.03 -22.62 -27.51
N ASP A 77 14.30 -22.96 -27.52
CA ASP A 77 15.06 -23.30 -28.72
C ASP A 77 14.28 -24.41 -29.44
N SER A 78 13.72 -24.06 -30.61
CA SER A 78 13.00 -24.94 -31.52
C SER A 78 13.92 -25.98 -32.15
#